data_AF-A0AAV2F6D5-F1
#
_entry.id   AF-A0AAV2F6D5-F1
#
_cell.length_a   1.000
_cell.length_b   1.000
_cell.length_c   1.000
_cell.angle_alpha   90.00
_cell.angle_beta   90.00
_cell.angle_gamma   90.00
#
_symmetry.space_group_name_H-M   'P 1'
#
loop_
_entity.id
_entity.type
_entity.pdbx_description
1 polymer ?
#
loop_
_entity_poly.entity_id
_entity_poly.type
_entity_poly.pdbx_seq_one_letter_code
_entity_poly.pdbx_strand_id
1 'polypeptide(L)'
;MTTGEDGGSGGKTVITNEDVISLTSPLYLHPSENLGQLFGSDLLTDSNYCEWVNDMTETPIAKNKLVFVDGSFPRSKAGPGVWDDAWGRCDATMKGWLKIAMSKEVRNNLCVAKTTRDIWADLQQRF
;
A
#
# COMPACT_ATOMS: atom_id res chain seq x y z
N MET A 1 -52.07 -29.48 -3.00
CA MET A 1 -51.53 -28.71 -1.87
C MET A 1 -50.04 -28.58 -2.09
N THR A 2 -49.63 -27.46 -2.68
CA THR A 2 -48.26 -27.12 -3.06
C THR A 2 -47.53 -26.52 -1.86
N THR A 3 -46.41 -27.13 -1.52
CA THR A 3 -45.32 -26.60 -0.71
C THR A 3 -44.51 -25.56 -1.47
N GLY A 4 -43.89 -24.62 -0.75
CA GLY A 4 -42.65 -23.98 -1.19
C GLY A 4 -42.67 -22.45 -1.13
N GLU A 5 -42.36 -21.91 0.03
CA GLU A 5 -41.74 -20.58 0.16
C GLU A 5 -40.37 -20.60 -0.53
N ASP A 6 -39.99 -19.51 -1.20
CA ASP A 6 -38.59 -19.08 -1.17
C ASP A 6 -38.50 -17.56 -1.36
N GLY A 7 -38.30 -16.87 -0.23
CA GLY A 7 -38.01 -15.45 -0.16
C GLY A 7 -36.54 -15.20 -0.44
N GLY A 8 -36.19 -14.92 -1.70
CA GLY A 8 -34.88 -14.42 -2.08
C GLY A 8 -34.69 -12.97 -1.61
N SER A 9 -34.21 -12.79 -0.38
CA SER A 9 -33.71 -11.51 0.11
C SER A 9 -32.39 -11.16 -0.59
N GLY A 10 -32.49 -10.60 -1.79
CA GLY A 10 -31.39 -9.92 -2.46
C GLY A 10 -31.04 -8.65 -1.70
N GLY A 11 -30.09 -8.74 -0.77
CA GLY A 11 -29.48 -7.58 -0.13
C GLY A 11 -28.82 -6.71 -1.19
N LYS A 12 -29.51 -5.66 -1.63
CA LYS A 12 -28.90 -4.61 -2.44
C LYS A 12 -27.94 -3.84 -1.55
N THR A 13 -26.64 -4.02 -1.76
CA THR A 13 -25.63 -3.12 -1.21
C THR A 13 -25.90 -1.74 -1.80
N VAL A 14 -26.45 -0.85 -0.97
CA VAL A 14 -26.63 0.56 -1.33
C VAL A 14 -25.24 1.19 -1.26
N ILE A 15 -24.63 1.42 -2.42
CA ILE A 15 -23.40 2.21 -2.51
C ILE A 15 -23.80 3.66 -2.24
N THR A 16 -23.36 4.21 -1.11
CA THR A 16 -23.52 5.63 -0.83
C THR A 16 -22.35 6.41 -1.45
N ASN A 17 -22.50 7.71 -1.72
CA ASN A 17 -21.39 8.54 -2.21
C ASN A 17 -20.20 8.58 -1.22
N GLU A 18 -20.41 8.17 0.04
CA GLU A 18 -19.37 8.04 1.07
C GLU A 18 -18.50 6.80 0.90
N ASP A 19 -18.89 5.87 0.02
CA ASP A 19 -18.14 4.62 -0.24
C ASP A 19 -17.28 4.67 -1.51
N VAL A 20 -17.14 5.85 -2.13
CA VAL A 20 -16.43 6.02 -3.40
C VAL A 20 -15.05 6.64 -3.17
N ILE A 21 -14.00 5.93 -3.58
CA ILE A 21 -12.63 6.44 -3.58
C ILE A 21 -12.40 7.26 -4.84
N SER A 22 -12.16 8.56 -4.68
CA SER A 22 -11.79 9.45 -5.79
C SER A 22 -10.51 8.97 -6.48
N LEU A 23 -10.42 9.14 -7.81
CA LEU A 23 -9.21 8.86 -8.59
C LEU A 23 -8.01 9.73 -8.18
N THR A 24 -8.27 10.87 -7.53
CA THR A 24 -7.24 11.75 -6.96
C THR A 24 -6.85 11.40 -5.53
N SER A 25 -7.54 10.43 -4.92
CA SER A 25 -7.26 9.99 -3.55
C SER A 25 -5.94 9.22 -3.49
N PRO A 26 -5.11 9.43 -2.46
CA PRO A 26 -3.98 8.55 -2.17
C PRO A 26 -4.37 7.08 -1.99
N LEU A 27 -5.63 6.78 -1.69
CA LEU A 27 -6.17 5.43 -1.52
C LEU A 27 -6.59 4.75 -2.84
N TYR A 28 -6.59 5.49 -3.96
CA TYR A 28 -6.89 4.92 -5.26
C TYR A 28 -5.69 4.13 -5.78
N LEU A 29 -5.84 2.81 -5.97
CA LEU A 29 -4.80 1.96 -6.53
C LEU A 29 -5.05 1.77 -8.03
N HIS A 30 -4.25 2.43 -8.86
CA HIS A 30 -4.38 2.34 -10.31
C HIS A 30 -3.92 0.95 -10.80
N PRO A 31 -4.57 0.33 -11.80
CA PRO A 31 -4.20 -1.01 -12.28
C PRO A 31 -2.75 -1.17 -12.76
N SER A 32 -2.09 -0.08 -13.16
CA SER A 32 -0.67 -0.10 -13.54
C SER A 32 0.27 -0.18 -12.34
N GLU A 33 -0.20 0.08 -11.11
CA GLU A 33 0.59 0.04 -9.88
C GLU A 33 0.84 -1.40 -9.41
N ASN A 34 1.41 -2.22 -10.28
CA ASN A 34 1.86 -3.56 -9.97
C ASN A 34 3.33 -3.56 -9.56
N LEU A 35 3.76 -4.62 -8.87
CA LEU A 35 5.14 -4.80 -8.40
C LEU A 35 6.16 -4.80 -9.55
N GLY A 36 5.74 -5.11 -10.79
CA GLY A 36 6.62 -5.21 -11.94
C GLY A 36 7.07 -3.87 -12.53
N GLN A 37 6.63 -2.71 -12.03
CA GLN A 37 7.07 -1.43 -12.60
C GLN A 37 8.41 -0.93 -12.03
N LEU A 38 8.97 -1.61 -11.03
CA LEU A 38 10.19 -1.16 -10.33
C LEU A 38 11.51 -1.58 -11.02
N PHE A 39 11.48 -2.19 -12.20
CA PHE A 39 12.66 -2.81 -12.84
C PHE A 39 13.73 -1.84 -13.38
N GLY A 40 13.71 -0.56 -13.00
CA GLY A 40 14.66 0.45 -13.50
C GLY A 40 15.80 0.82 -12.55
N SER A 41 15.64 0.63 -11.23
CA SER A 41 16.61 1.08 -10.21
C SER A 41 17.41 -0.09 -9.64
N ASP A 42 18.64 0.18 -9.22
CA ASP A 42 19.44 -0.78 -8.47
C ASP A 42 18.75 -1.16 -7.15
N LEU A 43 18.94 -2.41 -6.72
CA LEU A 43 18.44 -2.85 -5.42
C LEU A 43 19.19 -2.14 -4.29
N LEU A 44 18.51 -1.88 -3.17
CA LEU A 44 19.15 -1.38 -1.96
C LEU A 44 20.18 -2.39 -1.46
N THR A 45 21.39 -1.89 -1.28
CA THR A 45 22.55 -2.54 -0.68
C THR A 45 23.12 -1.63 0.41
N ASP A 46 24.12 -2.12 1.14
CA ASP A 46 24.71 -1.35 2.24
C ASP A 46 25.55 -0.14 1.78
N SER A 47 25.78 0.03 0.47
CA SER A 47 26.64 1.08 -0.08
C SER A 47 25.92 2.12 -0.95
N ASN A 48 24.63 1.95 -1.27
CA ASN A 48 23.91 2.81 -2.23
C ASN A 48 22.67 3.51 -1.64
N TYR A 49 22.53 3.58 -0.31
CA TYR A 49 21.33 4.15 0.33
C TYR A 49 21.00 5.58 -0.13
N CYS A 50 22.00 6.46 -0.26
CA CYS A 50 21.76 7.87 -0.65
C CYS A 50 21.18 8.01 -2.07
N GLU A 51 21.61 7.19 -3.01
CA GLU A 51 21.07 7.19 -4.39
C GLU A 51 19.70 6.51 -4.40
N TRP A 52 19.61 5.36 -3.74
CA TRP A 52 18.39 4.56 -3.66
C TRP A 52 17.21 5.32 -3.00
N VAL A 53 17.46 6.09 -1.94
CA VAL A 53 16.39 6.83 -1.24
C VAL A 53 15.79 7.94 -2.12
N ASN A 54 16.58 8.54 -3.01
CA ASN A 54 16.08 9.52 -3.97
C ASN A 54 15.18 8.82 -5.00
N ASP A 55 15.65 7.73 -5.62
CA ASP A 55 14.88 6.97 -6.61
C ASP A 55 13.56 6.43 -6.02
N MET A 56 13.62 5.97 -4.76
CA MET A 56 12.47 5.41 -4.05
C MET A 56 11.52 6.45 -3.45
N THR A 57 11.86 7.73 -3.47
CA THR A 57 10.92 8.81 -3.10
C THR A 57 10.23 9.42 -4.32
N GLU A 58 10.94 9.57 -5.43
CA GLU A 58 10.38 10.15 -6.67
C GLU A 58 9.24 9.29 -7.27
N THR A 59 9.42 7.96 -7.30
CA THR A 59 8.41 7.06 -7.88
C THR A 59 7.07 7.09 -7.12
N PRO A 60 7.04 7.01 -5.76
CA PRO A 60 5.81 7.19 -5.00
C PRO A 60 5.21 8.60 -5.09
N ILE A 61 6.02 9.65 -5.21
CA ILE A 61 5.52 11.03 -5.40
C ILE A 61 4.70 11.13 -6.68
N ALA A 62 5.22 10.61 -7.80
CA ALA A 62 4.54 10.63 -9.09
C ALA A 62 3.17 9.92 -9.09
N LYS A 63 2.90 9.09 -8.08
CA LYS A 63 1.69 8.27 -7.95
C LYS A 63 0.81 8.68 -6.76
N ASN A 64 1.11 9.79 -6.08
CA ASN A 64 0.44 10.22 -4.85
C ASN A 64 0.49 9.16 -3.72
N LYS A 65 1.57 8.36 -3.67
CA LYS A 65 1.78 7.29 -2.69
C LYS A 65 2.85 7.58 -1.64
N LEU A 66 3.56 8.72 -1.75
CA LEU A 66 4.58 9.11 -0.76
C LEU A 66 4.00 9.12 0.67
N VAL A 67 2.71 9.42 0.81
CA VAL A 67 2.02 9.53 2.10
C VAL A 67 2.05 8.25 2.96
N PHE A 68 2.26 7.08 2.33
CA PHE A 68 2.41 5.79 3.02
C PHE A 68 3.85 5.55 3.51
N VAL A 69 4.82 6.19 2.85
CA VAL A 69 6.25 6.10 3.14
C VAL A 69 6.64 7.10 4.23
N ASP A 70 6.22 8.36 4.10
CA ASP A 70 6.48 9.40 5.09
C ASP A 70 5.55 9.31 6.32
N GLY A 71 4.43 8.60 6.19
CA GLY A 71 3.47 8.38 7.27
C GLY A 71 2.49 9.54 7.48
N SER A 72 2.43 10.51 6.56
CA SER A 72 1.50 11.64 6.61
C SER A 72 0.03 11.21 6.46
N PHE A 73 -0.24 9.99 5.98
CA PHE A 73 -1.58 9.40 5.90
C PHE A 73 -1.71 8.12 6.74
N PRO A 74 -1.78 8.24 8.08
CA PRO A 74 -1.87 7.08 8.97
C PRO A 74 -3.21 6.36 8.82
N ARG A 75 -3.23 5.05 9.09
CA ARG A 75 -4.46 4.25 9.09
C ARG A 75 -5.47 4.79 10.09
N SER A 76 -6.71 4.97 9.65
CA SER A 76 -7.82 5.41 10.51
C SER A 76 -8.14 4.37 11.58
N LYS A 77 -8.62 4.83 12.75
CA LYS A 77 -9.14 3.97 13.83
C LYS A 77 -10.65 3.73 13.74
N ALA A 78 -11.29 4.16 12.66
CA ALA A 78 -12.75 4.12 12.50
C ALA A 78 -13.33 2.70 12.39
N GLY A 79 -12.50 1.66 12.32
CA GLY A 79 -12.94 0.27 12.17
C GLY A 79 -13.01 -0.17 10.71
N PRO A 80 -13.45 -1.41 10.44
CA PRO A 80 -13.48 -1.98 9.10
C PRO A 80 -14.46 -1.24 8.19
N GLY A 81 -14.08 -1.07 6.93
CA GLY A 81 -14.88 -0.39 5.91
C GLY A 81 -14.08 -0.16 4.62
N VAL A 82 -14.73 0.36 3.58
CA VAL A 82 -14.12 0.53 2.25
C VAL A 82 -12.82 1.33 2.27
N TRP A 83 -12.76 2.36 3.12
CA TRP A 83 -11.58 3.22 3.31
C TRP A 83 -10.44 2.47 4.00
N ASP A 84 -10.77 1.65 5.01
CA ASP A 84 -9.80 0.84 5.76
C ASP A 84 -9.21 -0.26 4.86
N ASP A 85 -10.06 -0.93 4.09
CA ASP A 85 -9.64 -1.96 3.14
C ASP A 85 -8.76 -1.36 2.03
N ALA A 86 -9.08 -0.16 1.54
CA ALA A 86 -8.28 0.52 0.53
C ALA A 86 -6.94 1.00 1.06
N TRP A 87 -6.90 1.51 2.29
CA TRP A 87 -5.66 1.82 2.97
C TRP A 87 -4.79 0.57 3.08
N GLY A 88 -5.37 -0.55 3.53
CA GLY A 88 -4.68 -1.82 3.68
C GLY A 88 -4.10 -2.35 2.37
N ARG A 89 -4.85 -2.24 1.27
CA ARG A 89 -4.34 -2.61 -0.08
C ARG A 89 -3.18 -1.72 -0.52
N CYS A 90 -3.30 -0.40 -0.35
CA CYS A 90 -2.22 0.52 -0.72
C CYS A 90 -0.96 0.27 0.11
N ASP A 91 -1.08 0.12 1.43
CA ASP A 91 0.04 -0.19 2.30
C ASP A 91 0.68 -1.54 1.93
N ALA A 92 -0.11 -2.58 1.66
CA ALA A 92 0.43 -3.87 1.22
C ALA A 92 1.19 -3.77 -0.11
N THR A 93 0.69 -3.01 -1.09
CA THR A 93 1.38 -2.76 -2.36
C THR A 93 2.71 -2.06 -2.13
N MET A 94 2.73 -0.98 -1.34
CA MET A 94 3.95 -0.23 -1.05
C MET A 94 4.98 -1.06 -0.27
N LYS A 95 4.53 -1.90 0.68
CA LYS A 95 5.40 -2.90 1.33
C LYS A 95 5.98 -3.88 0.32
N GLY A 96 5.18 -4.33 -0.64
CA GLY A 96 5.64 -5.18 -1.74
C GLY A 96 6.74 -4.50 -2.56
N TRP A 97 6.55 -3.22 -2.91
CA TRP A 97 7.52 -2.41 -3.66
C TRP A 97 8.83 -2.26 -2.91
N LEU A 98 8.77 -1.86 -1.64
CA LEU A 98 9.96 -1.76 -0.80
C LEU A 98 10.71 -3.10 -0.76
N LYS A 99 10.02 -4.23 -0.56
CA LYS A 99 10.67 -5.55 -0.51
C LYS A 99 11.39 -5.91 -1.81
N ILE A 100 10.79 -5.65 -2.97
CA ILE A 100 11.44 -5.94 -4.26
C ILE A 100 12.53 -4.93 -4.61
N ALA A 101 12.48 -3.72 -4.05
CA ALA A 101 13.50 -2.68 -4.17
C ALA A 101 14.75 -2.96 -3.35
N MET A 102 14.74 -4.00 -2.51
CA MET A 102 15.82 -4.34 -1.60
C MET A 102 16.50 -5.65 -1.97
N SER A 103 17.82 -5.68 -1.85
CA SER A 103 18.58 -6.93 -1.88
C SER A 103 18.08 -7.90 -0.79
N LYS A 104 18.32 -9.20 -1.02
CA LYS A 104 17.93 -10.25 -0.08
C LYS A 104 18.59 -10.05 1.29
N GLU A 105 19.84 -9.59 1.31
CA GLU A 105 20.60 -9.31 2.52
C GLU A 105 19.94 -8.20 3.35
N VAL A 106 19.63 -7.06 2.72
CA VAL A 106 18.96 -5.95 3.40
C VAL A 106 17.61 -6.39 3.96
N ARG A 107 16.83 -7.12 3.17
CA ARG A 107 15.49 -7.61 3.55
C ARG A 107 15.49 -8.55 4.75
N ASN A 108 16.50 -9.41 4.86
CA ASN A 108 16.60 -10.39 5.95
C ASN A 108 16.91 -9.72 7.30
N ASN A 109 17.51 -8.53 7.28
CA ASN A 109 17.90 -7.79 8.47
C ASN A 109 16.82 -6.81 8.96
N LEU A 110 15.67 -6.71 8.26
CA LEU A 110 14.56 -5.88 8.70
C LEU A 110 13.78 -6.54 9.83
N CYS A 111 13.36 -5.75 10.82
CA CYS A 111 12.42 -6.22 11.83
C CYS A 111 11.05 -6.51 11.22
N VAL A 112 10.20 -7.24 11.97
CA VAL A 112 8.82 -7.51 11.55
C VAL A 112 8.02 -6.20 11.57
N ALA A 113 8.02 -5.51 10.44
CA ALA A 113 7.34 -4.24 10.23
C ALA A 113 5.85 -4.43 9.88
N LYS A 114 4.97 -3.68 10.57
CA LYS A 114 3.51 -3.80 10.38
C LYS A 114 3.05 -3.00 9.17
N THR A 115 3.66 -1.85 8.91
CA THR A 115 3.30 -0.92 7.83
C THR A 115 4.46 -0.62 6.88
N THR A 116 4.17 0.01 5.75
CA THR A 116 5.18 0.61 4.85
C THR A 116 6.06 1.60 5.61
N ARG A 117 5.42 2.44 6.43
CA ARG A 117 6.12 3.44 7.24
C ARG A 117 7.13 2.81 8.21
N ASP A 118 6.77 1.69 8.83
CA ASP A 118 7.67 0.98 9.74
C ASP A 118 8.92 0.47 8.99
N ILE A 119 8.75 -0.13 7.81
CA ILE A 119 9.89 -0.55 6.97
C ILE A 119 10.77 0.65 6.63
N TRP A 120 10.15 1.76 6.23
CA TRP A 120 10.90 2.95 5.86
C TRP A 120 11.69 3.54 7.03
N ALA A 121 11.08 3.61 8.22
CA ALA A 121 11.75 4.10 9.42
C ALA A 121 12.94 3.20 9.82
N ASP A 122 12.79 1.88 9.74
CA ASP A 122 13.89 0.94 9.99
C ASP A 122 15.06 1.17 9.02
N LEU A 123 14.77 1.43 7.74
CA LEU A 123 15.80 1.74 6.74
C LEU A 123 16.52 3.07 7.05
N GLN A 124 15.77 4.11 7.43
CA GLN A 124 16.33 5.42 7.82
C GLN A 124 17.18 5.36 9.10
N GLN A 125 16.91 4.40 10.00
CA GLN A 125 17.69 4.22 11.21
C GLN A 125 18.97 3.41 10.95
N ARG A 126 18.92 2.48 9.98
CA ARG A 126 20.04 1.59 9.66
C ARG A 126 21.13 2.28 8.84
N PHE A 127 20.74 3.10 7.88
CA PHE A 127 21.64 3.74 6.90
C PHE A 127 21.76 5.24 7.16
#